data_AF-A0A6A6H895-F1
#
_entry.id   AF-A0A6A6H895-F1
#
_cell.length_a   1.000
_cell.length_b   1.000
_cell.length_c   1.000
_cell.angle_alpha   90.00
_cell.angle_beta   90.00
_cell.angle_gamma   90.00
#
_symmetry.space_group_name_H-M   'P 1'
#
loop_
_entity.id
_entity.type
_entity.pdbx_description
1 polymer ?
#
loop_
_entity_poly.entity_id
_entity_poly.type
_entity_poly.pdbx_seq_one_letter_code
_entity_poly.pdbx_strand_id
1 'polypeptide(L)'
;MPVYLLHGFRWPRPLVRIHIILQNLDDAAAEWLIAPPTTQALLRNFKDLYPEVMESLPSLRFYEQYDPNDVSESGKSQPYAYVADIAEEIKLGAEVDAIRGRGVSNEQWAGLMELRDKLAPDEKVSWYIVVCGDEERWAPSTV
;
A
#
# COMPACT_ATOMS: atom_id res chain seq x y z
N MET A 1 17.62 4.88 -2.15
CA MET A 1 16.30 4.67 -1.56
C MET A 1 15.28 4.87 -2.66
N PRO A 2 14.54 3.83 -3.04
CA PRO A 2 13.47 3.96 -4.02
C PRO A 2 12.45 4.98 -3.55
N VAL A 3 12.00 5.79 -4.51
CA VAL A 3 10.93 6.75 -4.31
C VAL A 3 9.85 6.42 -5.30
N TYR A 4 8.61 6.38 -4.86
CA TYR A 4 7.48 6.03 -5.71
C TYR A 4 6.51 7.20 -5.78
N LEU A 5 6.00 7.49 -6.98
CA LEU A 5 4.79 8.26 -7.17
C LEU A 5 3.61 7.28 -7.20
N LEU A 6 2.73 7.41 -6.23
CA LEU A 6 1.57 6.54 -6.04
C LEU A 6 0.28 7.31 -6.37
N HIS A 7 -0.65 6.63 -7.01
CA HIS A 7 -2.08 6.95 -6.93
C HIS A 7 -2.72 5.94 -5.99
N GLY A 8 -3.51 6.40 -5.02
CA GLY A 8 -3.96 5.54 -3.94
C GLY A 8 -4.56 6.30 -2.79
N PHE A 9 -4.64 5.67 -1.62
CA PHE A 9 -4.99 6.31 -0.36
C PHE A 9 -4.06 5.82 0.76
N ARG A 10 -4.01 6.61 1.84
CA ARG A 10 -3.30 6.20 3.06
C ARG A 10 -4.16 5.24 3.85
N TRP A 11 -3.56 4.16 4.33
CA TRP A 11 -4.17 3.25 5.28
C TRP A 11 -3.50 3.42 6.64
N PRO A 12 -4.18 4.08 7.61
CA PRO A 12 -3.64 4.29 8.94
C PRO A 12 -3.24 2.97 9.59
N ARG A 13 -2.05 2.94 10.18
CA ARG A 13 -1.47 1.72 10.79
C ARG A 13 -2.39 1.06 11.82
N PRO A 14 -3.13 1.80 12.68
CA PRO A 14 -4.14 1.19 13.56
C PRO A 14 -5.25 0.44 12.80
N LEU A 15 -5.71 0.97 11.67
CA LEU A 15 -6.76 0.34 10.86
C LEU A 15 -6.26 -0.91 10.13
N VAL A 16 -4.99 -0.92 9.69
CA VAL A 16 -4.33 -2.13 9.17
C VAL A 16 -4.35 -3.24 10.22
N ARG A 17 -3.92 -2.93 11.46
CA ARG A 17 -3.88 -3.90 12.57
C ARG A 17 -5.29 -4.44 12.87
N ILE A 18 -6.28 -3.55 12.92
CA ILE A 18 -7.69 -3.95 13.14
C ILE A 18 -8.16 -4.88 12.02
N HIS A 19 -7.87 -4.57 10.74
CA HIS A 19 -8.26 -5.41 9.61
C HIS A 19 -7.65 -6.82 9.71
N ILE A 20 -6.35 -6.91 9.98
CA ILE A 20 -5.65 -8.20 10.16
C ILE A 20 -6.28 -9.03 11.28
N ILE A 21 -6.60 -8.40 12.42
CA ILE A 21 -7.24 -9.08 13.57
C ILE A 21 -8.65 -9.55 13.22
N LEU A 22 -9.48 -8.68 12.64
CA LEU A 22 -10.88 -9.01 12.32
C LEU A 22 -11.00 -10.07 11.24
N GLN A 23 -10.06 -10.12 10.30
CA GLN A 23 -10.03 -11.08 9.21
C GLN A 23 -9.20 -12.33 9.52
N ASN A 24 -8.61 -12.42 10.72
CA ASN A 24 -7.78 -13.53 11.16
C ASN A 24 -6.67 -13.90 10.17
N LEU A 25 -5.87 -12.90 9.75
CA LEU A 25 -4.81 -13.07 8.75
C LEU A 25 -3.47 -13.40 9.42
N ASP A 26 -3.25 -14.68 9.73
CA ASP A 26 -2.05 -15.15 10.46
C ASP A 26 -0.72 -14.85 9.73
N ASP A 27 -0.74 -14.84 8.40
CA ASP A 27 0.44 -14.57 7.55
C ASP A 27 0.70 -13.06 7.30
N ALA A 28 -0.10 -12.18 7.92
CA ALA A 28 -0.03 -10.74 7.69
C ALA A 28 0.66 -9.99 8.84
N ALA A 29 1.70 -9.22 8.52
CA ALA A 29 2.40 -8.34 9.44
C ALA A 29 1.95 -6.89 9.23
N ALA A 30 1.31 -6.29 10.24
CA ALA A 30 0.82 -4.93 10.13
C ALA A 30 1.93 -3.88 9.91
N GLU A 31 3.18 -4.17 10.27
CA GLU A 31 4.33 -3.27 10.13
C GLU A 31 5.17 -3.53 8.88
N TRP A 32 4.76 -4.48 8.04
CA TRP A 32 5.53 -4.86 6.86
C TRP A 32 4.61 -5.40 5.77
N LEU A 33 3.86 -4.50 5.12
CA LEU A 33 2.81 -4.89 4.18
C LEU A 33 3.40 -5.40 2.87
N ILE A 34 4.55 -4.85 2.49
CA ILE A 34 5.24 -5.22 1.26
C ILE A 34 5.90 -6.60 1.35
N ALA A 35 5.96 -7.20 2.54
CA ALA A 35 6.42 -8.57 2.70
C ALA A 35 5.58 -9.49 1.80
N PRO A 36 6.20 -10.38 0.99
CA PRO A 36 5.46 -11.27 0.11
C PRO A 36 4.30 -12.04 0.78
N PRO A 37 4.46 -12.66 1.97
CA PRO A 37 3.35 -13.36 2.63
C PRO A 37 2.21 -12.40 3.05
N THR A 38 2.55 -11.22 3.55
CA THR A 38 1.55 -10.23 3.98
C THR A 38 0.80 -9.63 2.80
N THR A 39 1.51 -9.26 1.73
CA THR A 39 0.89 -8.78 0.48
C THR A 39 -0.06 -9.84 -0.08
N GLN A 40 0.36 -11.11 -0.13
CA GLN A 40 -0.48 -12.19 -0.64
C GLN A 40 -1.72 -12.43 0.23
N ALA A 41 -1.56 -12.46 1.56
CA ALA A 41 -2.65 -12.63 2.50
C ALA A 41 -3.70 -11.51 2.38
N LEU A 42 -3.25 -10.24 2.31
CA LEU A 42 -4.12 -9.09 2.14
C LEU A 42 -4.84 -9.08 0.79
N LEU A 43 -4.11 -9.30 -0.32
CA LEU A 43 -4.72 -9.32 -1.66
C LEU A 43 -5.74 -10.46 -1.80
N ARG A 44 -5.46 -11.63 -1.22
CA ARG A 44 -6.41 -12.75 -1.20
C ARG A 44 -7.65 -12.38 -0.39
N ASN A 45 -7.47 -11.85 0.82
CA ASN A 45 -8.57 -11.43 1.65
C ASN A 45 -9.44 -10.35 0.97
N PHE A 46 -8.83 -9.38 0.27
CA PHE A 46 -9.58 -8.36 -0.45
C PHE A 46 -10.39 -8.96 -1.61
N LYS A 47 -9.85 -9.94 -2.34
CA LYS A 47 -10.58 -10.66 -3.38
C LYS A 47 -11.76 -11.46 -2.82
N ASP A 48 -11.60 -12.02 -1.63
CA ASP A 48 -12.67 -12.78 -0.96
C ASP A 48 -13.78 -11.85 -0.42
N LEU A 49 -13.41 -10.70 0.16
CA LEU A 49 -14.37 -9.74 0.74
C LEU A 49 -15.05 -8.83 -0.29
N TYR A 50 -14.29 -8.40 -1.30
CA TYR A 50 -14.70 -7.35 -2.25
C TYR A 50 -14.38 -7.77 -3.71
N PRO A 51 -14.92 -8.90 -4.20
CA PRO A 51 -14.57 -9.44 -5.51
C PRO A 51 -14.82 -8.43 -6.65
N GLU A 52 -16.00 -7.80 -6.67
CA GLU A 52 -16.39 -6.81 -7.70
C GLU A 52 -15.46 -5.60 -7.70
N VAL A 53 -15.08 -5.10 -6.52
CA VAL A 53 -14.14 -3.99 -6.37
C VAL A 53 -12.75 -4.39 -6.90
N MET A 54 -12.29 -5.60 -6.56
CA MET A 54 -10.98 -6.09 -6.97
C MET A 54 -10.87 -6.37 -8.47
N GLU A 55 -11.97 -6.65 -9.18
CA GLU A 55 -11.99 -6.76 -10.64
C GLU A 55 -11.59 -5.43 -11.31
N SER A 56 -11.95 -4.30 -10.71
CA SER A 56 -11.58 -2.95 -11.20
C SER A 56 -10.17 -2.51 -10.79
N LEU A 57 -9.48 -3.27 -9.92
CA LEU A 57 -8.17 -2.94 -9.33
C LEU A 57 -7.11 -4.04 -9.60
N PRO A 58 -6.83 -4.41 -10.86
CA PRO A 58 -5.93 -5.53 -11.18
C PRO A 58 -4.46 -5.27 -10.78
N SER A 59 -4.06 -4.01 -10.65
CA SER A 59 -2.70 -3.58 -10.32
C SER A 59 -2.53 -3.12 -8.87
N LEU A 60 -3.49 -3.41 -7.98
CA LEU A 60 -3.44 -3.00 -6.58
C LEU A 60 -2.17 -3.52 -5.88
N ARG A 61 -1.45 -2.63 -5.21
CA ARG A 61 -0.22 -2.91 -4.47
C ARG A 61 -0.18 -2.13 -3.16
N PHE A 62 0.68 -2.57 -2.26
CA PHE A 62 0.95 -1.91 -0.99
C PHE A 62 2.31 -1.24 -1.03
N TYR A 63 2.40 -0.10 -0.35
CA TYR A 63 3.65 0.62 -0.13
C TYR A 63 3.69 1.16 1.28
N GLU A 64 4.89 1.42 1.80
CA GLU A 64 5.06 2.05 3.09
C GLU A 64 6.23 3.01 3.10
N GLN A 65 6.20 3.93 4.07
CA GLN A 65 7.32 4.80 4.32
C GLN A 65 8.37 4.01 5.08
N TYR A 66 9.58 3.95 4.55
CA TYR A 66 10.70 3.29 5.21
C TYR A 66 12.01 3.93 4.80
N ASP A 67 12.82 4.31 5.79
CA ASP A 67 14.21 4.71 5.61
C ASP A 67 15.08 3.83 6.53
N PRO A 68 15.97 2.98 5.99
CA PRO A 68 16.83 2.13 6.81
C PRO A 68 17.81 2.91 7.69
N ASN A 69 18.06 4.20 7.40
CA ASN A 69 18.92 5.06 8.21
C ASN A 69 18.16 5.77 9.32
N ASP A 70 16.82 5.73 9.33
CA ASP A 70 16.00 6.30 10.39
C ASP A 70 15.96 5.36 11.61
N VAL A 71 16.86 5.63 12.57
CA VAL A 71 16.97 4.89 13.83
C VAL A 71 16.03 5.41 14.92
N SER A 72 15.15 6.36 14.62
CA SER A 72 14.16 6.87 15.58
C SER A 72 13.11 5.82 15.93
N GLU A 73 12.36 6.02 17.01
CA GLU A 73 11.22 5.16 17.34
C GLU A 73 10.16 5.18 16.23
N SER A 74 9.98 6.33 15.58
CA SER A 74 9.08 6.50 14.44
C SER A 74 9.55 5.77 13.18
N GLY A 75 10.87 5.61 13.01
CA GLY A 75 11.48 4.87 11.89
C GLY A 75 11.07 3.40 11.84
N LYS A 76 10.67 2.81 12.97
CA LYS A 76 10.23 1.40 13.06
C LYS A 76 8.79 1.17 12.60
N SER A 77 7.92 2.18 12.72
CA SER A 77 6.50 2.07 12.43
C SER A 77 5.97 3.41 11.98
N GLN A 78 5.95 3.61 10.66
CA GLN A 78 5.38 4.82 10.09
C GLN A 78 3.85 4.80 10.20
N PRO A 79 3.21 5.97 10.38
CA PRO A 79 1.80 6.06 10.75
C PRO A 79 0.84 5.56 9.65
N TYR A 80 1.30 5.48 8.41
CA TYR A 80 0.51 5.08 7.26
C TYR A 80 1.26 4.07 6.41
N ALA A 81 0.53 3.06 5.96
CA ALA A 81 0.82 2.39 4.69
C ALA A 81 -0.02 3.02 3.58
N TYR A 82 0.21 2.58 2.36
CA TYR A 82 -0.47 3.04 1.16
C TYR A 82 -1.05 1.85 0.43
N VAL A 83 -2.30 2.00 0.01
CA VAL A 83 -2.97 1.09 -0.93
C VAL A 83 -3.04 1.83 -2.24
N ALA A 84 -2.34 1.33 -3.25
CA ALA A 84 -2.11 2.04 -4.50
C ALA A 84 -2.50 1.19 -5.70
N ASP A 85 -3.24 1.76 -6.64
CA ASP A 85 -3.62 1.16 -7.91
C ASP A 85 -2.60 1.48 -9.02
N ILE A 86 -1.92 2.64 -8.92
CA ILE A 86 -0.78 3.04 -9.75
C ILE A 86 0.43 3.28 -8.86
N ALA A 87 1.58 2.76 -9.26
CA ALA A 87 2.85 3.01 -8.60
C ALA A 87 3.98 3.09 -9.62
N GLU A 88 4.62 4.25 -9.68
CA GLU A 88 5.74 4.54 -10.59
C GLU A 88 7.01 4.83 -9.79
N GLU A 89 8.06 4.06 -10.04
CA GLU A 89 9.36 4.27 -9.42
C GLU A 89 10.07 5.49 -10.03
N ILE A 90 10.48 6.42 -9.18
CA ILE A 90 11.25 7.60 -9.53
C ILE A 90 12.73 7.27 -9.33
N LYS A 91 13.45 7.07 -10.43
CA LYS A 91 14.88 6.74 -10.41
C LYS A 91 15.78 7.95 -10.15
N LEU A 92 15.67 8.97 -11.01
CA LEU A 92 16.42 10.23 -10.91
C LEU A 92 15.49 11.44 -10.89
N GLY A 93 14.37 11.34 -11.59
CA GLY A 93 13.34 12.35 -11.68
C GLY A 93 12.18 11.82 -12.51
N ALA A 94 11.01 12.43 -12.36
CA ALA A 94 9.81 12.08 -13.11
C ALA A 94 8.98 13.34 -13.36
N GLU A 95 8.38 13.44 -14.54
CA GLU A 95 7.40 14.47 -14.84
C GLU A 95 6.03 14.04 -14.29
N VAL A 96 5.61 14.71 -13.20
CA VAL A 96 4.39 14.34 -12.47
C VAL A 96 3.15 14.45 -13.36
N ASP A 97 3.06 15.48 -14.20
CA ASP A 97 1.91 15.68 -15.09
C ASP A 97 1.84 14.64 -16.21
N ALA A 98 2.97 14.11 -16.67
CA ALA A 98 2.97 13.00 -17.63
C ALA A 98 2.42 11.70 -17.01
N ILE A 99 2.73 11.43 -15.73
CA ILE A 99 2.22 10.25 -15.02
C ILE A 99 0.73 10.42 -14.71
N ARG A 100 0.34 11.59 -14.18
CA ARG A 100 -1.07 11.92 -13.90
C ARG A 100 -1.91 11.97 -15.18
N GLY A 101 -1.31 12.38 -16.29
CA GLY A 101 -1.94 12.46 -17.60
C GLY A 101 -2.30 11.11 -18.22
N ARG A 102 -1.72 10.00 -17.74
CA ARG A 102 -2.18 8.64 -18.09
C ARG A 102 -3.63 8.40 -17.62
N GLY A 103 -4.07 9.14 -16.60
CA GLY A 103 -5.40 9.07 -16.04
C GLY A 103 -5.64 7.79 -15.24
N VAL A 104 -6.81 7.75 -14.63
CA VAL A 104 -7.38 6.58 -13.95
C VAL A 104 -8.75 6.38 -14.57
N SER A 105 -9.10 5.16 -14.98
CA SER A 105 -10.43 4.91 -15.54
C SER A 105 -11.51 5.18 -14.49
N ASN A 106 -12.73 5.52 -14.92
CA ASN A 106 -13.83 5.78 -13.97
C ASN A 106 -14.14 4.56 -13.10
N GLU A 107 -14.04 3.36 -13.67
CA GLU A 107 -14.25 2.09 -12.96
C GLU A 107 -13.18 1.86 -11.89
N GLN A 108 -11.90 2.04 -12.25
CA GLN A 108 -10.78 1.92 -11.32
C GLN A 108 -10.86 2.97 -10.20
N TRP A 109 -11.22 4.21 -10.54
CA TRP A 109 -11.41 5.27 -9.55
C TRP A 109 -12.55 4.95 -8.58
N ALA A 110 -13.70 4.49 -9.09
CA ALA A 110 -14.84 4.10 -8.28
C ALA A 110 -14.50 2.93 -7.35
N GLY A 111 -13.83 1.90 -7.88
CA GLY A 111 -13.37 0.77 -7.07
C GLY A 111 -12.38 1.17 -5.98
N LEU A 112 -11.44 2.06 -6.29
CA LEU A 112 -10.48 2.55 -5.29
C LEU A 112 -11.17 3.39 -4.21
N MET A 113 -12.16 4.21 -4.58
CA MET A 113 -12.96 4.96 -3.61
C MET A 113 -13.75 4.03 -2.69
N GLU A 114 -14.40 3.01 -3.24
CA GLU A 114 -15.14 2.03 -2.45
C GLU A 114 -14.21 1.26 -1.52
N LEU A 115 -13.07 0.78 -2.00
CA LEU A 115 -12.08 0.09 -1.17
C LEU A 115 -11.58 0.99 -0.04
N ARG A 116 -11.31 2.27 -0.34
CA ARG A 116 -10.95 3.27 0.67
C ARG A 116 -12.05 3.42 1.71
N ASP A 117 -13.31 3.52 1.30
CA ASP A 117 -14.44 3.68 2.22
C ASP A 117 -14.56 2.49 3.20
N LYS A 118 -14.19 1.27 2.76
CA LYS A 118 -14.16 0.08 3.62
C LYS A 118 -12.96 0.04 4.57
N LEU A 119 -11.77 0.43 4.11
CA LEU A 119 -10.51 0.24 4.85
C LEU A 119 -10.07 1.47 5.66
N ALA A 120 -10.37 2.67 5.17
CA ALA A 120 -9.92 3.95 5.72
C ALA A 120 -10.91 5.08 5.33
N PRO A 121 -12.15 5.09 5.88
CA PRO A 121 -13.24 5.97 5.42
C PRO A 121 -12.91 7.47 5.49
N ASP A 122 -12.07 7.88 6.45
CA ASP A 122 -11.70 9.28 6.65
C ASP A 122 -10.50 9.73 5.78
N GLU A 123 -9.87 8.82 5.05
CA GLU A 123 -8.72 9.14 4.21
C GLU A 123 -9.13 9.60 2.82
N LYS A 124 -8.21 10.19 2.08
CA LYS A 124 -8.46 10.68 0.72
C LYS A 124 -7.75 9.81 -0.31
N VAL A 125 -8.39 9.62 -1.46
CA VAL A 125 -7.73 9.14 -2.67
C VAL A 125 -6.97 10.31 -3.30
N SER A 126 -5.66 10.18 -3.49
CA SER A 126 -4.78 11.25 -3.97
C SER A 126 -3.50 10.67 -4.57
N TRP A 127 -2.70 11.56 -5.14
CA TRP A 127 -1.31 11.28 -5.50
C TRP A 127 -0.38 11.49 -4.30
N TYR A 128 0.59 10.60 -4.12
CA TYR A 128 1.56 10.62 -3.03
C TYR A 128 2.96 10.33 -3.53
N ILE A 129 3.96 10.99 -2.94
CA ILE A 129 5.37 10.63 -3.11
C ILE A 129 5.79 9.89 -1.84
N VAL A 130 6.27 8.66 -1.99
CA VAL A 130 6.62 7.78 -0.87
C VAL A 130 8.04 7.28 -1.04
N VAL A 131 8.87 7.48 -0.02
CA VAL A 131 10.20 6.87 0.07
C VAL A 131 10.05 5.51 0.72
N CYS A 132 10.41 4.46 0.01
CA CYS A 132 10.32 3.08 0.48
C CYS A 132 11.67 2.40 0.26
N GLY A 133 12.55 2.48 1.26
CA GLY A 133 13.89 1.90 1.27
C GLY A 133 13.94 0.38 1.45
N ASP A 134 12.81 -0.31 1.39
CA ASP A 134 12.69 -1.73 1.71
C ASP A 134 12.53 -2.56 0.43
N GLU A 135 13.66 -2.81 -0.26
CA GLU A 135 13.70 -3.69 -1.45
C GLU A 135 14.13 -5.12 -1.13
N GLU A 136 14.79 -5.37 0.01
CA GLU A 136 15.50 -6.63 0.30
C GLU A 136 15.43 -7.10 1.76
N ARG A 137 14.29 -6.99 2.45
CA ARG A 137 14.12 -7.77 3.68
C ARG A 137 13.74 -9.22 3.34
N TRP A 138 14.71 -10.13 3.44
CA TRP A 138 14.40 -11.54 3.67
C TRP A 138 14.16 -11.77 5.17
N ALA A 139 13.28 -12.72 5.51
CA ALA A 139 13.19 -13.19 6.88
C ALA A 139 14.59 -13.60 7.36
N PRO A 140 15.00 -13.27 8.59
CA PRO A 140 16.30 -13.72 9.11
C PRO A 140 16.37 -15.24 8.97
N SER A 141 17.52 -15.75 8.51
CA SER A 141 17.72 -17.19 8.35
C SER A 141 17.47 -17.88 9.69
N THR A 142 16.52 -18.80 9.73
CA THR A 142 16.31 -19.68 10.88
C THR A 142 17.53 -20.57 11.01
N VAL A 143 18.44 -20.22 11.92
CA VAL A 143 19.54 -21.09 12.37
C VAL A 143 18.96 -22.17 13.26
#